data_AF-A0A965MJQ1-F1
#
_entry.id   AF-A0A965MJQ1-F1
#
_cell.length_a   1.000
_cell.length_b   1.000
_cell.length_c   1.000
_cell.angle_alpha   90.00
_cell.angle_beta   90.00
_cell.angle_gamma   90.00
#
_symmetry.space_group_name_H-M   'P 1'
#
loop_
_entity.id
_entity.type
_entity.pdbx_description
1 polymer ?
#
loop_
_entity_poly.entity_id
_entity_poly.type
_entity_poly.pdbx_seq_one_letter_code
_entity_poly.pdbx_strand_id
1 'polypeptide(L)'
;MNFCNAFSLLKILTLLALSGILSACGGSDGFPPTVTGVKVQSAQYGKTATIYLGGKDLRSNLLVDTSGACTNPTFASNSNTDTLVLNCVVAKTGDFPLVVQTAEGTAI
;
A
#
# COMPACT_ATOMS: atom_id res chain seq x y z
N MET A 1 23.93 31.71 -51.58
CA MET A 1 24.35 30.76 -50.53
C MET A 1 23.77 31.25 -49.22
N ASN A 2 22.83 30.52 -48.60
CA ASN A 2 22.51 30.53 -47.15
C ASN A 2 21.18 29.82 -46.84
N PHE A 3 20.86 28.74 -47.56
CA PHE A 3 19.80 27.78 -47.20
C PHE A 3 20.33 26.66 -46.27
N CYS A 4 21.52 26.82 -45.70
CA CYS A 4 22.22 25.77 -44.94
C CYS A 4 22.07 25.91 -43.42
N ASN A 5 21.60 27.06 -42.90
CA ASN A 5 21.62 27.32 -41.45
C ASN A 5 20.28 27.09 -40.72
N ALA A 6 19.15 27.05 -41.44
CA ALA A 6 17.83 26.83 -40.83
C ALA A 6 17.58 25.36 -40.46
N PHE A 7 18.18 24.41 -41.21
CA PHE A 7 17.98 22.97 -41.00
C PHE A 7 18.80 22.38 -39.84
N SER A 8 19.86 23.08 -39.43
CA SER A 8 20.76 22.66 -38.33
C SER A 8 20.15 22.98 -36.95
N LEU A 9 19.49 24.13 -36.82
CA LEU A 9 18.79 24.56 -35.60
C LEU A 9 17.59 23.64 -35.25
N LEU A 10 16.88 23.13 -36.26
CA LEU A 10 15.76 22.21 -36.06
C LEU A 10 16.21 20.82 -35.53
N LYS A 11 17.42 20.37 -35.88
CA LYS A 11 18.03 19.12 -35.39
C LYS A 11 18.51 19.21 -33.94
N ILE A 12 18.95 20.38 -33.49
CA ILE A 12 19.41 20.57 -32.11
C ILE A 12 18.22 20.61 -31.14
N LEU A 13 17.08 21.16 -31.59
CA LEU A 13 15.85 21.24 -30.79
C LEU A 13 15.21 19.86 -30.54
N THR A 14 15.29 18.93 -31.49
CA THR A 14 14.74 17.57 -31.34
C THR A 14 15.59 16.66 -30.45
N LEU A 15 16.91 16.89 -30.37
CA LEU A 15 17.79 16.18 -29.45
C LEU A 15 17.59 16.60 -27.97
N LEU A 16 17.27 17.86 -27.72
CA LEU A 16 17.05 18.37 -26.37
C LEU A 16 15.67 17.99 -25.81
N ALA A 17 14.68 17.75 -26.70
CA ALA A 17 13.36 17.27 -26.30
C ALA A 17 13.39 15.79 -25.87
N LEU A 18 14.27 14.97 -26.46
CA LEU A 18 14.32 13.52 -26.19
C LEU A 18 15.00 13.18 -24.84
N SER A 19 15.92 14.03 -24.35
CA SER A 19 16.55 13.84 -23.04
C SER A 19 15.66 14.25 -21.86
N GLY A 20 14.66 15.10 -22.08
CA GLY A 20 13.71 15.52 -21.04
C GLY A 20 12.72 14.42 -20.63
N ILE A 21 12.28 13.59 -21.56
CA ILE A 21 11.23 12.58 -21.33
C ILE A 21 11.75 11.40 -20.49
N LEU A 22 13.05 11.11 -20.53
CA LEU A 22 13.63 10.02 -19.73
C LEU A 22 13.78 10.37 -18.24
N SER A 23 13.78 11.66 -17.88
CA SER A 23 13.82 12.10 -16.47
C SER A 23 12.48 12.00 -15.76
N ALA A 24 11.39 11.71 -16.49
CA ALA A 24 10.05 11.54 -15.93
C ALA A 24 9.71 10.08 -15.57
N CYS A 25 10.59 9.11 -15.87
CA CYS A 25 10.47 7.75 -15.37
C CYS A 25 11.20 7.62 -14.01
N GLY A 26 10.84 8.50 -13.07
CA GLY A 26 11.14 8.28 -11.66
C GLY A 26 10.10 7.32 -11.13
N GLY A 27 10.39 6.01 -11.20
CA GLY A 27 9.53 4.98 -10.64
C GLY A 27 9.28 5.26 -9.16
N SER A 28 8.03 5.55 -8.81
CA SER A 28 7.59 5.66 -7.43
C SER A 28 7.94 4.36 -6.72
N ASP A 29 8.78 4.45 -5.70
CA ASP A 29 9.29 3.34 -4.90
C ASP A 29 8.19 2.34 -4.51
N GLY A 30 8.40 1.08 -4.88
CA GLY A 30 7.72 -0.07 -4.30
C GLY A 30 6.29 -0.26 -4.79
N PHE A 31 5.91 -1.52 -5.00
CA PHE A 31 4.53 -1.86 -5.32
C PHE A 31 3.62 -1.34 -4.19
N PRO A 32 2.42 -0.82 -4.52
CA PRO A 32 1.49 -0.40 -3.49
C PRO A 32 1.19 -1.57 -2.55
N PRO A 33 1.07 -1.32 -1.23
CA PRO A 33 0.71 -2.37 -0.29
C PRO A 33 -0.62 -2.98 -0.71
N THR A 34 -0.64 -4.29 -0.92
CA THR A 34 -1.81 -5.01 -1.43
C THR A 34 -2.18 -6.11 -0.46
N VAL A 35 -3.43 -6.12 0.00
CA VAL A 35 -3.98 -7.19 0.83
C VAL A 35 -4.54 -8.27 -0.09
N THR A 36 -3.94 -9.45 -0.07
CA THR A 36 -4.33 -10.58 -0.94
C THR A 36 -5.21 -11.60 -0.21
N GLY A 37 -5.24 -11.57 1.12
CA GLY A 37 -6.08 -12.46 1.89
C GLY A 37 -6.19 -12.09 3.36
N VAL A 38 -7.29 -12.50 3.96
CA VAL A 38 -7.54 -12.35 5.39
C VAL A 38 -7.92 -13.72 5.96
N LYS A 39 -7.22 -14.15 7.01
CA LYS A 39 -7.50 -15.40 7.73
C LYS A 39 -7.71 -15.11 9.20
N VAL A 40 -8.91 -15.38 9.69
CA VAL A 40 -9.25 -15.28 11.11
C VAL A 40 -8.99 -16.63 11.76
N GLN A 41 -8.12 -16.69 12.77
CA GLN A 41 -7.83 -17.95 13.49
C GLN A 41 -8.93 -18.30 14.48
N SER A 42 -9.44 -17.28 15.18
CA SER A 42 -10.65 -17.39 16.01
C SER A 42 -11.19 -16.00 16.30
N ALA A 43 -12.51 -15.87 16.34
CA ALA A 43 -13.20 -14.66 16.78
C ALA A 43 -14.33 -15.07 17.74
N GLN A 44 -14.08 -14.93 19.03
CA GLN A 44 -15.05 -15.25 20.08
C GLN A 44 -15.24 -14.01 20.95
N TYR A 45 -16.49 -13.64 21.22
CA TYR A 45 -16.83 -12.46 22.02
C TYR A 45 -16.06 -12.43 23.35
N GLY A 46 -15.45 -11.29 23.66
CA GLY A 46 -14.68 -11.09 24.89
C GLY A 46 -13.36 -11.86 24.95
N LYS A 47 -12.95 -12.55 23.87
CA LYS A 47 -11.64 -13.19 23.74
C LYS A 47 -10.76 -12.42 22.77
N THR A 48 -9.45 -12.64 22.90
CA THR A 48 -8.48 -12.17 21.93
C THR A 48 -8.66 -12.95 20.62
N ALA A 49 -8.98 -12.24 19.55
CA ALA A 49 -8.92 -12.73 18.19
C ALA A 49 -7.53 -12.49 17.60
N THR A 50 -7.08 -13.45 16.79
CA THR A 50 -5.88 -13.34 15.98
C THR A 50 -6.29 -13.38 14.51
N ILE A 51 -5.98 -12.31 13.79
CA ILE A 51 -6.32 -12.10 12.39
C ILE A 51 -5.01 -11.98 11.60
N TYR A 52 -4.84 -12.85 10.62
CA TYR A 52 -3.71 -12.84 9.71
C TYR A 52 -4.11 -12.10 8.43
N LEU A 53 -3.37 -11.06 8.09
CA LEU A 53 -3.52 -10.29 6.86
C LEU A 53 -2.34 -10.67 5.97
N GLY A 54 -2.61 -11.35 4.87
CA GLY A 54 -1.62 -11.69 3.85
C GLY A 54 -1.61 -10.66 2.74
N GLY A 55 -0.43 -10.35 2.23
CA GLY A 55 -0.28 -9.34 1.19
C GLY A 55 1.15 -9.15 0.74
N LYS A 56 1.39 -8.01 0.09
CA LYS A 56 2.74 -7.59 -0.34
C LYS A 56 2.98 -6.16 0.12
N ASP A 57 4.21 -5.89 0.56
CA ASP A 57 4.66 -4.56 1.01
C ASP A 57 3.83 -3.99 2.18
N LEU A 58 3.25 -4.86 3.01
CA LEU A 58 2.45 -4.51 4.18
C LEU A 58 3.34 -3.99 5.32
N ARG A 59 3.72 -2.71 5.26
CA ARG A 59 4.55 -2.07 6.29
C ARG A 59 3.84 -2.03 7.64
N SER A 60 4.60 -1.94 8.73
CA SER A 60 4.09 -1.96 10.12
C SER A 60 3.31 -0.72 10.56
N ASN A 61 3.02 0.22 9.65
CA ASN A 61 2.28 1.45 9.89
C ASN A 61 0.85 1.44 9.31
N LEU A 62 0.33 0.27 8.91
CA LEU A 62 -1.05 0.14 8.46
C LEU A 62 -2.03 0.36 9.63
N LEU A 63 -3.18 0.95 9.32
CA LEU A 63 -4.30 1.11 10.23
C LEU A 63 -5.35 0.06 9.90
N VAL A 64 -6.00 -0.52 10.92
CA VAL A 64 -7.09 -1.47 10.71
C VAL A 64 -8.34 -0.95 11.39
N ASP A 65 -9.38 -0.72 10.60
CA ASP A 65 -10.71 -0.39 11.08
C ASP A 65 -11.60 -1.64 11.02
N THR A 66 -12.22 -1.96 12.15
CA THR A 66 -13.13 -3.09 12.31
C THR A 66 -14.57 -2.64 12.59
N SER A 67 -14.88 -1.34 12.42
CA SER A 67 -16.20 -0.77 12.74
C SER A 67 -16.67 -1.05 14.18
N GLY A 68 -15.69 -1.12 15.10
CA GLY A 68 -15.90 -1.43 16.51
C GLY A 68 -16.20 -2.92 16.79
N ALA A 69 -15.94 -3.83 15.85
CA ALA A 69 -16.03 -5.26 16.11
C ALA A 69 -14.87 -5.78 16.98
N CYS A 70 -13.74 -5.08 16.98
CA CYS A 70 -12.58 -5.37 17.80
C CYS A 70 -12.11 -4.13 18.57
N THR A 71 -11.75 -4.31 19.85
CA THR A 71 -11.12 -3.30 20.69
C THR A 71 -9.63 -3.61 20.89
N ASN A 72 -8.84 -2.57 21.14
CA ASN A 72 -7.39 -2.65 21.37
C ASN A 72 -6.63 -3.44 20.28
N PRO A 73 -6.72 -3.06 18.99
CA PRO A 73 -5.94 -3.68 17.92
C PRO A 73 -4.44 -3.46 18.14
N THR A 74 -3.66 -4.53 18.06
CA THR A 74 -2.20 -4.51 18.20
C THR A 74 -1.57 -5.47 17.19
N PHE A 75 -0.53 -5.03 16.49
CA PHE A 75 0.24 -5.92 15.63
C PHE A 75 1.23 -6.73 16.46
N ALA A 76 1.21 -8.04 16.30
CA ALA A 76 2.14 -8.93 16.95
C ALA A 76 3.54 -8.81 16.33
N SER A 77 4.57 -9.09 17.14
CA SER A 77 5.99 -8.93 16.76
C SER A 77 6.44 -9.86 15.62
N ASN A 78 5.66 -10.88 15.28
CA ASN A 78 5.90 -11.78 14.15
C ASN A 78 5.35 -11.25 12.82
N SER A 79 4.79 -10.03 12.80
CA SER A 79 4.35 -9.37 11.57
C SER A 79 5.54 -8.97 10.70
N ASN A 80 5.40 -9.10 9.38
CA ASN A 80 6.38 -8.72 8.37
C ASN A 80 5.67 -8.10 7.15
N THR A 81 6.44 -7.82 6.08
CA THR A 81 5.94 -7.17 4.86
C THR A 81 4.96 -8.01 4.04
N ASP A 82 4.86 -9.31 4.30
CA ASP A 82 3.99 -10.24 3.55
C ASP A 82 2.82 -10.73 4.40
N THR A 83 2.96 -10.67 5.73
CA THR A 83 1.99 -11.19 6.70
C THR A 83 1.95 -10.30 7.93
N LEU A 84 0.81 -9.68 8.21
CA LEU A 84 0.54 -9.01 9.48
C LEU A 84 -0.33 -9.89 10.37
N VAL A 85 0.01 -9.89 11.65
CA VAL A 85 -0.74 -10.60 12.67
C VAL A 85 -1.34 -9.57 13.60
N LEU A 86 -2.65 -9.39 13.49
CA LEU A 86 -3.42 -8.45 14.30
C LEU A 86 -4.07 -9.19 15.46
N ASN A 87 -3.79 -8.75 16.68
CA ASN A 87 -4.45 -9.19 17.90
C ASN A 87 -5.40 -8.10 18.39
N CYS A 88 -6.65 -8.46 18.64
CA CYS A 88 -7.66 -7.56 19.19
C CYS A 88 -8.65 -8.31 20.07
N VAL A 89 -9.35 -7.62 20.97
CA VAL A 89 -10.42 -8.23 21.77
C VAL A 89 -11.74 -8.08 21.04
N VAL A 90 -12.44 -9.18 20.80
CA VAL A 90 -13.71 -9.16 20.05
C VAL A 90 -14.81 -8.52 20.90
N ALA A 91 -15.39 -7.43 20.38
CA ALA A 91 -16.48 -6.69 21.00
C ALA A 91 -17.82 -6.87 20.28
N LYS A 92 -17.84 -7.42 19.06
CA LYS A 92 -19.07 -7.78 18.34
C LYS A 92 -18.90 -9.12 17.61
N THR A 93 -20.01 -9.83 17.44
CA THR A 93 -20.08 -11.10 16.70
C THR A 93 -21.00 -10.96 15.49
N GLY A 94 -20.74 -11.72 14.44
CA GLY A 94 -21.43 -11.63 13.16
C GLY A 94 -20.52 -11.09 12.07
N ASP A 95 -21.07 -10.81 10.90
CA ASP A 95 -20.31 -10.22 9.80
C ASP A 95 -20.00 -8.76 10.11
N PHE A 96 -18.73 -8.37 9.96
CA PHE A 96 -18.29 -6.99 10.09
C PHE A 96 -17.27 -6.66 9.00
N PRO A 97 -17.27 -5.43 8.47
CA PRO A 97 -16.25 -5.00 7.53
C PRO A 97 -14.91 -4.83 8.24
N LEU A 98 -13.86 -5.37 7.64
CA LEU A 98 -12.48 -5.11 8.03
C LEU A 98 -11.82 -4.29 6.93
N VAL A 99 -11.44 -3.05 7.24
CA VAL A 99 -10.80 -2.12 6.31
C VAL A 99 -9.36 -1.94 6.75
N VAL A 100 -8.43 -2.27 5.86
CA VAL A 100 -7.01 -1.98 6.05
C VAL A 100 -6.72 -0.67 5.34
N GLN A 101 -6.00 0.22 6.02
CA GLN A 101 -5.63 1.53 5.50
C GLN A 101 -4.13 1.74 5.63
N THR A 102 -3.56 2.55 4.76
CA THR A 102 -2.20 3.05 4.91
C THR A 102 -2.09 4.01 6.10
N ALA A 103 -0.87 4.39 6.49
CA ALA A 103 -0.65 5.38 7.54
C ALA A 103 -1.29 6.75 7.21
N GLU A 104 -1.50 7.01 5.91
CA GLU A 104 -2.14 8.20 5.38
C GLU A 104 -3.68 8.10 5.35
N GLY A 105 -4.25 7.00 5.84
CA GLY A 105 -5.70 6.79 5.89
C GLY A 105 -6.33 6.38 4.54
N THR A 106 -5.53 5.91 3.59
CA THR A 106 -6.04 5.40 2.30
C THR A 106 -6.36 3.92 2.42
N ALA A 107 -7.59 3.52 2.11
CA ALA A 107 -8.00 2.12 2.12
C ALA A 107 -7.31 1.32 1.01
N ILE A 108 -6.88 0.09 1.32
CA ILE A 108 -6.20 -0.86 0.43
C ILE A 108 -6.86 -2.23 0.43
#